data_AF-A0A5U8J957-F1
#
_entry.id   AF-A0A5U8J957-F1
#
_cell.length_a   1.000
_cell.length_b   1.000
_cell.length_c   1.000
_cell.angle_alpha   90.00
_cell.angle_beta   90.00
_cell.angle_gamma   90.00
#
_symmetry.space_group_name_H-M   'P 1'
#
loop_
_entity.id
_entity.type
_entity.pdbx_description
1 polymer ?
#
loop_
_entity_poly.entity_id
_entity_poly.type
_entity_poly.pdbx_seq_one_letter_code
_entity_poly.pdbx_strand_id
1 'polypeptide(L)'
;MAGVLKIECPACHCRSAIRKTAWQDDAKTLAVVYCTCTNHDCNMRFTLNLSDLRVTSPSDLQTDGVVKALLQRLKPDEKQMALDILLSDGA
;
A
#
# COMPACT_ATOMS: atom_id res chain seq x y z
N MET A 1 -1.46 -14.42 3.65
CA MET A 1 -0.56 -14.54 2.48
C MET A 1 -0.61 -13.22 1.71
N ALA A 2 0.48 -12.47 1.68
CA ALA A 2 0.56 -11.28 0.83
C ALA A 2 0.69 -11.74 -0.63
N GLY A 3 -0.28 -11.39 -1.48
CA GLY A 3 -0.19 -11.64 -2.91
C GLY A 3 0.86 -10.75 -3.54
N VAL A 4 1.75 -11.32 -4.36
CA VAL A 4 2.71 -10.54 -5.17
C VAL A 4 2.12 -10.38 -6.56
N LEU A 5 1.92 -9.14 -7.01
CA LEU A 5 1.52 -8.85 -8.38
C LEU A 5 2.57 -9.40 -9.36
N LYS A 6 2.17 -10.31 -10.23
CA LYS A 6 3.00 -10.81 -11.34
C LYS A 6 2.47 -10.22 -12.64
N ILE A 7 3.35 -9.55 -13.38
CA ILE A 7 3.04 -8.99 -14.69
C ILE A 7 3.65 -9.92 -15.75
N GLU A 8 2.83 -10.34 -16.71
CA GLU A 8 3.22 -11.20 -17.81
C GLU A 8 3.29 -10.41 -19.13
N CYS A 9 4.21 -10.80 -20.00
CA CYS A 9 4.34 -10.19 -21.32
C CYS A 9 3.17 -10.63 -22.21
N PRO A 10 2.48 -9.72 -22.89
CA PRO A 10 1.35 -10.08 -23.75
C PRO A 10 1.75 -10.89 -25.00
N ALA A 11 3.03 -10.83 -25.40
CA ALA A 11 3.52 -11.53 -26.58
C ALA A 11 3.99 -12.96 -26.31
N CYS A 12 4.68 -13.21 -25.18
CA CYS A 12 5.31 -14.50 -24.91
C CYS A 12 4.97 -15.11 -23.54
N HIS A 13 4.10 -14.46 -22.76
CA HIS A 13 3.65 -14.88 -21.42
C HIS A 13 4.76 -15.09 -20.37
N CYS A 14 6.01 -14.80 -20.73
CA CYS A 14 7.10 -14.74 -19.76
C CYS A 14 6.90 -13.56 -18.81
N ARG A 15 7.48 -13.67 -17.62
CA ARG A 15 7.49 -12.59 -16.63
C ARG A 15 8.00 -11.29 -17.24
N SER A 16 7.40 -10.19 -16.82
CA SER A 16 7.88 -8.84 -17.13
C SER A 16 8.30 -8.14 -15.85
N ALA A 17 9.41 -7.40 -15.93
CA ALA A 17 9.95 -6.63 -14.83
C ALA A 17 9.51 -5.16 -14.95
N ILE A 18 9.04 -4.58 -13.86
CA ILE A 18 8.79 -3.14 -13.76
C ILE A 18 10.14 -2.42 -13.77
N ARG A 19 10.31 -1.47 -14.69
CA ARG A 19 11.50 -0.63 -14.83
C ARG A 19 11.31 0.77 -14.24
N LYS A 20 10.07 1.27 -14.29
CA LYS A 20 9.71 2.58 -13.78
C LYS A 20 8.25 2.58 -13.35
N THR A 21 7.98 3.26 -12.26
CA THR A 21 6.62 3.62 -11.82
C THR A 21 6.50 5.13 -11.90
N ALA A 22 5.56 5.62 -12.71
CA ALA A 22 5.24 7.04 -12.81
C ALA A 22 3.89 7.30 -12.12
N TRP A 23 3.97 7.76 -10.87
CA TRP A 23 2.81 8.22 -10.11
C TRP A 23 2.15 9.42 -10.78
N GLN A 24 0.83 9.41 -10.86
CA GLN A 24 0.04 10.43 -11.53
C GLN A 24 -0.62 11.41 -10.54
N ASP A 25 -0.58 11.09 -9.25
CA ASP A 25 -1.17 11.87 -8.17
C ASP A 25 -0.25 11.93 -6.94
N ASP A 26 -0.37 13.00 -6.16
CA ASP A 26 0.44 13.20 -4.95
C ASP A 26 0.14 12.16 -3.86
N ALA A 27 -1.10 11.66 -3.82
CA ALA A 27 -1.53 10.60 -2.92
C ALA A 27 -1.02 9.20 -3.32
N LYS A 28 -0.38 9.07 -4.50
CA LYS A 28 0.17 7.81 -5.04
C LYS A 28 -0.86 6.69 -5.10
N THR A 29 -2.06 7.01 -5.59
CA THR A 29 -3.15 6.04 -5.81
C THR A 29 -3.29 5.62 -7.27
N LEU A 30 -2.70 6.38 -8.20
CA LEU A 30 -2.72 6.14 -9.64
C LEU A 30 -1.30 6.10 -10.21
N ALA A 31 -1.00 5.10 -11.03
CA ALA A 31 0.33 4.97 -11.63
C ALA A 31 0.32 4.42 -13.05
N VAL A 32 1.28 4.86 -13.85
CA VAL A 32 1.69 4.18 -15.08
C VAL A 32 2.96 3.39 -14.77
N VAL A 33 2.94 2.07 -14.95
CA VAL A 33 4.12 1.22 -14.79
C VAL A 33 4.68 0.81 -16.13
N TYR A 34 5.99 1.03 -16.30
CA TYR A 34 6.74 0.66 -17.50
C TYR A 34 7.38 -0.69 -17.26
N CYS A 35 7.05 -1.66 -18.12
CA CYS A 35 7.48 -3.03 -18.01
C CYS A 35 8.40 -3.42 -19.17
N THR A 36 9.30 -4.36 -18.91
CA THR A 36 10.12 -5.01 -19.94
C THR A 36 10.07 -6.52 -19.73
N CYS A 37 9.79 -7.27 -20.80
CA CYS A 37 9.82 -8.73 -20.77
C CYS A 37 11.19 -9.24 -20.32
N THR A 38 11.23 -10.27 -19.48
CA THR A 38 12.49 -10.88 -19.05
C THR A 38 13.04 -11.91 -20.04
N ASN A 39 12.24 -12.35 -21.01
CA ASN A 39 12.74 -13.18 -22.11
C ASN A 39 13.56 -12.30 -23.06
N HIS A 40 14.86 -12.62 -23.17
CA HIS A 40 15.84 -11.87 -23.97
C HIS A 40 15.46 -11.82 -25.46
N ASP A 41 14.87 -12.89 -25.98
CA ASP A 41 14.47 -12.96 -27.39
C ASP A 41 13.21 -12.13 -27.68
N CYS A 42 12.37 -11.91 -26.67
CA CYS A 42 11.17 -11.09 -26.79
C CYS A 42 11.47 -9.60 -26.57
N ASN A 43 12.11 -9.25 -25.44
CA ASN A 43 12.50 -7.90 -25.04
C ASN A 43 11.40 -6.82 -25.19
N MET A 44 10.13 -7.22 -25.22
CA MET A 44 9.00 -6.30 -25.42
C MET A 44 8.92 -5.31 -24.26
N ARG A 45 8.71 -4.03 -24.59
CA ARG A 45 8.45 -2.96 -23.63
C ARG A 45 7.02 -2.50 -23.75
N PHE A 46 6.34 -2.34 -22.62
CA PHE A 46 4.94 -1.94 -22.59
C PHE A 46 4.62 -1.20 -21.29
N THR A 47 3.50 -0.49 -21.27
CA THR A 47 3.00 0.22 -20.09
C THR A 47 1.68 -0.39 -19.62
N LEU A 48 1.43 -0.31 -18.31
CA LEU A 48 0.14 -0.63 -17.71
C LEU A 48 -0.31 0.56 -16.85
N ASN A 49 -1.61 0.84 -16.87
CA ASN A 49 -2.23 1.77 -15.95
C ASN A 49 -2.70 0.99 -14.73
N LEU A 50 -2.14 1.30 -13.57
CA LEU A 50 -2.62 0.83 -12.28
C LEU A 50 -3.63 1.84 -11.76
N SER A 51 -4.88 1.41 -11.70
CA SER A 51 -6.01 2.12 -11.10
C SER A 51 -6.66 1.22 -10.04
N ASP A 52 -7.48 1.80 -9.17
CA ASP A 52 -8.21 1.09 -8.11
C ASP A 52 -7.32 0.52 -6.98
N LEU A 53 -6.39 1.35 -6.47
CA LEU A 53 -5.71 1.05 -5.22
C LEU A 53 -6.69 1.13 -4.04
N ARG A 54 -6.90 -0.01 -3.36
CA ARG A 54 -7.68 -0.09 -2.12
C ARG A 54 -6.81 -0.66 -1.01
N VAL A 55 -6.71 0.11 0.07
CA VAL A 55 -6.00 -0.29 1.29
C VAL A 55 -6.92 -1.19 2.10
N THR A 56 -6.55 -2.46 2.25
CA THR A 56 -7.34 -3.45 3.00
C THR A 56 -7.03 -3.45 4.49
N SER A 57 -5.83 -3.01 4.88
CA SER A 57 -5.42 -2.79 6.26
C SER A 57 -4.55 -1.53 6.32
N PRO A 58 -4.67 -0.71 7.38
CA PRO A 58 -3.85 0.49 7.53
C PRO A 58 -2.36 0.13 7.62
N SER A 59 -1.50 1.10 7.33
CA SER A 59 -0.05 0.97 7.51
C SER A 59 0.31 1.02 8.99
N ASP A 60 1.19 0.13 9.44
CA ASP A 60 1.74 0.16 10.80
C ASP A 60 2.51 1.46 11.09
N LEU A 61 3.02 2.12 10.04
CA LEU A 61 3.67 3.43 10.14
C LEU A 61 2.68 4.59 10.35
N GLN A 62 1.37 4.34 10.26
CA GLN A 62 0.30 5.31 10.47
C GLN A 62 -0.57 4.97 11.70
N THR A 63 -0.14 4.03 12.53
CA THR A 63 -0.90 3.54 13.70
C THR A 63 -1.25 4.67 14.67
N ASP A 64 -0.34 5.63 14.88
CA ASP A 64 -0.55 6.78 15.77
C ASP A 64 -1.75 7.63 15.36
N GLY A 65 -2.00 7.76 14.05
CA GLY A 65 -3.16 8.49 13.53
C GLY A 65 -4.48 7.80 13.88
N VAL A 66 -4.49 6.46 13.84
CA VAL A 66 -5.66 5.66 14.22
C VAL A 66 -5.91 5.74 15.71
N VAL A 67 -4.87 5.55 16.53
CA VAL A 67 -4.97 5.67 18.00
C VAL A 67 -5.45 7.08 18.39
N LYS A 68 -4.87 8.12 17.80
CA LYS A 68 -5.28 9.51 18.04
C LYS A 68 -6.72 9.77 17.62
N ALA A 69 -7.16 9.25 16.47
CA ALA A 69 -8.54 9.40 16.00
C ALA A 69 -9.53 8.67 16.93
N LEU A 70 -9.16 7.52 17.47
CA LEU A 70 -9.96 6.79 18.45
C LEU A 70 -10.06 7.57 19.77
N LEU A 71 -8.92 8.03 20.31
CA LEU A 71 -8.89 8.83 21.54
C LEU A 71 -9.68 10.14 21.40
N GLN A 72 -9.64 10.79 20.23
CA GLN A 72 -10.40 12.02 19.98
C GLN A 72 -11.92 11.83 20.03
N ARG A 73 -12.42 10.62 19.75
CA ARG A 73 -13.86 10.30 19.76
C ARG A 73 -14.39 9.95 21.15
N LEU A 74 -13.51 9.69 22.12
CA LEU A 74 -13.89 9.40 23.49
C LEU A 74 -14.39 10.68 24.21
N LYS A 75 -15.40 10.50 25.06
CA LYS A 75 -15.82 11.53 26.02
C LYS A 75 -14.70 11.82 27.03
N PRO A 76 -14.71 12.98 27.71
CA PRO A 76 -13.68 13.33 28.70
C PRO A 76 -13.43 12.23 29.73
N ASP A 77 -14.49 11.64 30.30
CA ASP A 77 -14.37 10.60 31.32
C ASP A 77 -13.81 9.28 30.76
N GLU A 78 -14.16 8.95 29.50
CA GLU A 78 -13.66 7.76 28.80
C GLU A 78 -12.18 7.89 28.42
N LYS A 79 -11.70 9.13 28.16
CA LYS A 79 -10.27 9.40 27.96
C LYS A 79 -9.47 9.13 29.22
N GLN A 80 -10.01 9.49 30.39
CA GLN A 80 -9.35 9.23 31.66
C GLN A 80 -9.25 7.72 31.92
N MET A 81 -10.32 6.97 31.66
CA MET A 81 -10.31 5.50 31.74
C MET A 81 -9.28 4.89 30.78
N ALA A 82 -9.20 5.37 29.53
CA ALA A 82 -8.20 4.91 28.58
C ALA A 82 -6.77 5.23 29.04
N LEU A 83 -6.55 6.40 29.65
CA LEU A 83 -5.26 6.78 30.21
C LEU A 83 -4.87 5.84 31.36
N ASP A 84 -5.82 5.55 32.26
CA ASP A 84 -5.59 4.66 33.40
C ASP A 84 -5.24 3.25 32.94
N ILE A 85 -5.92 2.71 31.91
CA ILE A 85 -5.58 1.40 31.31
C ILE A 85 -4.14 1.40 30.77
N LEU A 86 -3.77 2.43 29.99
CA LEU A 86 -2.43 2.52 29.39
C LEU A 86 -1.31 2.67 30.43
N LEU A 87 -1.60 3.30 31.58
CA LEU A 87 -0.64 3.51 32.66
C LEU A 87 -0.58 2.33 33.64
N SER A 88 -1.65 1.54 33.76
CA SER A 88 -1.75 0.41 34.71
C SER A 88 -1.14 -0.88 34.18
N ASP A 89 -1.20 -1.12 32.87
CA ASP A 89 -0.63 -2.31 32.22
C ASP A 89 0.84 -2.12 31.77
N GLY A 90 1.45 -0.98 32.12
CA GLY A 90 2.84 -0.62 31.77
C GLY A 90 3.91 -0.98 32.80
N ALA A 91 3.61 -1.85 33.78
CA ALA A 91 4.53 -2.34 34.82
C ALA A 91 4.89 -3.81 34.64
#